data_AF-A0A537CNI9-F1
#
_entry.id   AF-A0A537CNI9-F1
#
_cell.length_a   1.000
_cell.length_b   1.000
_cell.length_c   1.000
_cell.angle_alpha   90.00
_cell.angle_beta   90.00
_cell.angle_gamma   90.00
#
_symmetry.space_group_name_H-M   'P 1'
#
loop_
_entity.id
_entity.type
_entity.pdbx_description
1 polymer ?
#
loop_
_entity_poly.entity_id
_entity_poly.type
_entity_poly.pdbx_seq_one_letter_code
_entity_poly.pdbx_strand_id
1 'polypeptide(L)'
;GFFDRYRGLRIIAAHGGGALPYLVSRMDQCYDNIPACREKISVRPSEYLPQIYADAVVFSPDVLELCVKTFGADNVVYGSDYPHTIGDMP
;
A
#
# COMPACT_ATOMS: atom_id res chain seq x y z
N GLY A 1 16.44 0.56 -5.33
CA GLY A 1 15.07 0.16 -5.70
C GLY A 1 14.42 1.23 -6.53
N PHE A 2 13.14 1.06 -6.90
CA PHE A 2 12.36 2.09 -7.58
C PHE A 2 12.22 3.35 -6.70
N PHE A 3 11.74 3.18 -5.45
CA PHE A 3 11.59 4.27 -4.48
C PHE A 3 12.92 4.90 -4.04
N ASP A 4 14.03 4.14 -4.03
CA ASP A 4 15.35 4.72 -3.74
C ASP A 4 15.80 5.73 -4.80
N ARG A 5 15.38 5.54 -6.06
CA ARG A 5 15.67 6.44 -7.17
C ARG A 5 14.71 7.62 -7.23
N TYR A 6 13.45 7.44 -6.83
CA TYR A 6 12.40 8.45 -6.95
C TYR A 6 11.84 8.85 -5.57
N ARG A 7 12.71 9.37 -4.70
CA ARG A 7 12.38 9.62 -3.28
C ARG A 7 11.28 10.67 -3.02
N GLY A 8 11.01 11.53 -4.00
CA GLY A 8 9.95 12.54 -3.93
C GLY A 8 8.65 12.10 -4.58
N LEU A 9 8.60 10.91 -5.18
CA LEU A 9 7.41 10.41 -5.87
C LEU A 9 6.38 9.93 -4.85
N ARG A 10 5.13 10.29 -5.09
CA ARG A 10 3.97 9.75 -4.38
C ARG A 10 3.15 8.92 -5.34
N ILE A 11 2.78 7.71 -4.91
CA ILE A 11 1.94 6.80 -5.68
C ILE A 11 0.64 6.58 -4.92
N ILE A 12 -0.48 6.53 -5.63
CA ILE A 12 -1.76 6.06 -5.08
C ILE A 12 -1.99 4.64 -5.60
N ALA A 13 -2.13 3.69 -4.68
CA ALA A 13 -2.49 2.31 -4.95
C ALA A 13 -4.02 2.16 -4.76
N ALA A 14 -4.73 1.92 -5.86
CA ALA A 14 -6.18 1.83 -5.86
C ALA A 14 -6.71 0.63 -5.04
N HIS A 15 -7.98 0.72 -4.63
CA HIS A 15 -8.74 -0.34 -3.95
C HIS A 15 -8.09 -0.80 -2.64
N GLY A 16 -7.80 0.14 -1.74
CA GLY A 16 -7.09 -0.15 -0.49
C GLY A 16 -5.64 -0.62 -0.67
N GLY A 17 -5.05 -0.39 -1.85
CA GLY A 17 -3.74 -0.95 -2.20
C GLY A 17 -3.76 -2.45 -2.51
N GLY A 18 -4.93 -3.01 -2.82
CA GLY A 18 -5.11 -4.41 -3.17
C GLY A 18 -4.64 -5.35 -2.06
N ALA A 19 -3.73 -6.26 -2.38
CA ALA A 19 -3.20 -7.23 -1.43
C ALA A 19 -2.03 -6.69 -0.57
N LEU A 20 -1.54 -5.47 -0.83
CA LEU A 20 -0.36 -4.94 -0.15
C LEU A 20 -0.51 -4.87 1.38
N PRO A 21 -1.65 -4.42 1.95
CA PRO A 21 -1.84 -4.41 3.41
C PRO A 21 -1.68 -5.78 4.06
N TYR A 22 -2.08 -6.83 3.35
CA TYR A 22 -1.95 -8.20 3.82
C TYR A 22 -0.53 -8.78 3.62
N LEU A 23 0.15 -8.39 2.54
CA LEU A 23 1.41 -9.01 2.12
C LEU A 23 2.67 -8.31 2.62
N VAL A 24 2.61 -7.05 3.05
CA VAL A 24 3.84 -6.27 3.31
C VAL A 24 4.75 -6.92 4.35
N SER A 25 4.19 -7.43 5.46
CA SER A 25 4.97 -8.13 6.48
C SER A 25 5.59 -9.44 5.96
N ARG A 26 4.93 -10.11 5.01
CA ARG A 26 5.51 -11.28 4.32
C ARG A 26 6.68 -10.87 3.42
N MET A 27 6.59 -9.71 2.78
CA MET A 27 7.68 -9.17 1.96
C MET A 27 8.90 -8.79 2.82
N ASP A 28 8.67 -8.24 4.02
CA ASP A 28 9.75 -8.00 5.00
C ASP A 28 10.45 -9.30 5.41
N GLN A 29 9.68 -10.37 5.65
CA GLN A 29 10.25 -11.71 5.92
C GLN A 29 11.12 -12.21 4.75
N CYS A 30 10.69 -11.98 3.50
CA CYS A 30 11.50 -12.31 2.34
C CYS A 30 12.78 -11.46 2.27
N TYR A 31 12.71 -10.16 2.54
CA TYR A 31 13.87 -9.27 2.57
C TYR A 31 14.94 -9.72 3.58
N ASP A 32 14.49 -10.12 4.77
CA ASP A 32 15.39 -10.55 5.86
C ASP A 32 16.04 -11.91 5.57
N ASN A 33 15.25 -12.86 5.06
CA ASN A 33 15.64 -14.28 4.99
C ASN A 33 16.09 -14.76 3.60
N ILE A 34 15.77 -14.04 2.52
CA ILE A 34 16.11 -14.43 1.14
C ILE A 34 17.06 -13.37 0.55
N PRO A 35 18.38 -13.64 0.46
CA PRO A 35 19.36 -12.66 -0.03
C PRO A 35 19.00 -12.01 -1.37
N ALA A 36 18.45 -12.79 -2.31
CA ALA A 36 18.00 -12.30 -3.61
C ALA A 36 16.92 -11.21 -3.52
N CYS A 37 16.06 -11.25 -2.49
CA CYS A 37 14.97 -10.28 -2.32
C CYS A 37 15.45 -8.89 -1.88
N ARG A 38 16.70 -8.75 -1.41
CA ARG A 38 17.27 -7.46 -0.99
C ARG A 38 18.39 -6.94 -1.88
N GLU A 39 18.66 -7.57 -3.03
CA GLU A 39 19.72 -7.13 -3.94
C GLU A 39 19.47 -5.75 -4.54
N LYS A 40 18.20 -5.34 -4.65
CA LYS A 40 17.80 -4.13 -5.39
C LYS A 40 17.12 -3.07 -4.53
N ILE A 41 16.86 -3.32 -3.25
CA ILE A 41 16.21 -2.36 -2.34
C ILE A 41 17.09 -2.19 -1.10
N SER A 42 17.12 -0.98 -0.53
CA SER A 42 18.04 -0.62 0.56
C SER A 42 17.45 -0.79 1.96
N VAL A 43 16.12 -0.82 2.07
CA VAL A 43 15.37 -0.96 3.32
C VAL A 43 14.26 -1.99 3.15
N ARG A 44 13.61 -2.38 4.26
CA ARG A 44 12.49 -3.33 4.19
C ARG A 44 11.34 -2.76 3.35
N PRO A 45 10.57 -3.60 2.63
CA PRO A 45 9.35 -3.19 1.92
C PRO A 45 8.41 -2.29 2.73
N SER A 46 8.18 -2.59 4.01
CA SER A 46 7.34 -1.77 4.90
C SER A 46 7.85 -0.33 5.09
N GLU A 47 9.18 -0.11 5.03
CA GLU A 47 9.79 1.21 5.21
C GLU A 47 9.54 2.14 4.00
N TYR A 48 9.08 1.60 2.87
CA TYR A 48 8.69 2.40 1.71
C TYR A 48 7.21 2.85 1.75
N LEU A 49 6.38 2.30 2.63
CA LEU A 49 4.95 2.61 2.70
C LEU A 49 4.60 4.10 2.85
N PRO A 50 5.40 4.95 3.53
CA PRO A 50 5.11 6.39 3.58
C PRO A 50 5.06 7.11 2.22
N GLN A 51 5.62 6.51 1.15
CA GLN A 51 5.55 7.04 -0.22
C GLN A 51 4.31 6.56 -1.00
N ILE A 52 3.49 5.69 -0.38
CA ILE A 52 2.33 5.06 -0.99
C ILE A 52 1.07 5.53 -0.25
N TYR A 53 0.11 5.99 -1.01
CA TYR A 53 -1.25 6.28 -0.59
C TYR A 53 -2.15 5.13 -1.03
N ALA A 54 -3.25 4.91 -0.33
CA ALA A 54 -4.32 4.00 -0.74
C ALA A 54 -5.66 4.73 -0.72
N ASP A 55 -6.57 4.39 -1.62
CA ASP A 55 -7.97 4.80 -1.47
C ASP A 55 -8.70 3.91 -0.45
N ALA A 56 -9.89 4.35 -0.01
CA ALA A 56 -10.73 3.64 0.95
C ALA A 56 -11.76 2.69 0.29
N VAL A 57 -11.61 2.35 -0.99
CA VAL A 57 -12.56 1.50 -1.73
C VAL A 57 -12.33 0.03 -1.38
N VAL A 58 -12.81 -0.38 -0.21
CA VAL A 58 -12.58 -1.75 0.34
C VAL A 58 -13.84 -2.45 0.84
N PHE A 59 -14.96 -1.71 0.95
CA PHE A 59 -16.29 -2.22 1.32
C PHE A 59 -16.37 -3.01 2.65
N SER A 60 -15.38 -2.86 3.53
CA SER A 60 -15.33 -3.52 4.84
C SER A 60 -14.60 -2.64 5.86
N PRO A 61 -15.20 -2.37 7.04
CA PRO A 61 -14.54 -1.65 8.13
C PRO A 61 -13.24 -2.31 8.59
N ASP A 62 -13.20 -3.64 8.68
CA ASP A 62 -12.02 -4.39 9.13
C ASP A 62 -10.86 -4.25 8.13
N VAL A 63 -11.18 -4.25 6.83
CA VAL A 63 -10.19 -4.05 5.77
C VAL A 63 -9.71 -2.61 5.75
N LEU A 64 -10.59 -1.63 6.00
CA LEU A 64 -10.21 -0.23 6.12
C LEU A 64 -9.27 -0.01 7.32
N GLU A 65 -9.56 -0.65 8.46
CA GLU A 65 -8.68 -0.60 9.63
C GLU A 65 -7.30 -1.19 9.32
N LEU A 66 -7.24 -2.31 8.58
CA LEU A 66 -5.98 -2.87 8.10
C LEU A 66 -5.22 -1.90 7.18
N CYS A 67 -5.92 -1.24 6.26
CA CYS A 67 -5.30 -0.24 5.37
C CYS A 67 -4.71 0.92 6.18
N VAL A 68 -5.46 1.47 7.14
CA VAL A 68 -5.00 2.57 8.01
C VAL A 68 -3.80 2.14 8.86
N LYS A 69 -3.82 0.91 9.40
CA LYS A 69 -2.68 0.36 10.15
C LYS A 69 -1.42 0.20 9.29
N THR A 70 -1.59 -0.19 8.03
CA THR A 70 -0.46 -0.41 7.13
C THR A 70 0.09 0.89 6.56
N PHE A 71 -0.74 1.73 5.95
CA PHE A 71 -0.29 2.93 5.25
C PHE A 71 -0.12 4.15 6.19
N GLY A 72 -0.80 4.15 7.34
CA GLY A 72 -0.96 5.32 8.20
C GLY A 72 -2.20 6.14 7.80
N ALA A 73 -2.84 6.77 8.79
CA ALA A 73 -4.09 7.50 8.58
C ALA A 73 -3.96 8.65 7.56
N ASP A 74 -2.80 9.32 7.51
CA ASP A 74 -2.54 10.42 6.55
C ASP A 74 -2.37 9.95 5.10
N ASN A 75 -2.22 8.64 4.89
CA ASN A 75 -1.98 8.03 3.58
C ASN A 75 -3.19 7.21 3.08
N VAL A 76 -4.32 7.21 3.79
CA VAL A 76 -5.58 6.63 3.32
C VAL A 76 -6.53 7.75 2.92
N VAL A 77 -6.94 7.76 1.65
CA VAL A 77 -7.76 8.84 1.05
C VAL A 77 -9.13 8.32 0.63
N TYR A 78 -10.12 9.22 0.55
CA TYR A 78 -11.42 8.87 -0.01
C TYR A 78 -11.31 8.58 -1.52
N GLY A 79 -11.99 7.54 -1.98
CA GLY A 79 -12.21 7.23 -3.38
C GLY A 79 -13.61 6.64 -3.56
N SER A 80 -14.30 6.99 -4.64
CA SER A 80 -15.67 6.50 -4.90
C SER A 80 -15.73 5.33 -5.87
N ASP A 81 -14.68 5.08 -6.64
CA ASP A 81 -14.66 4.12 -7.75
C ASP A 81 -15.73 4.38 -8.84
N TYR A 82 -16.22 5.61 -8.97
CA TYR A 82 -17.11 6.00 -10.06
C TYR A 82 -16.40 5.89 -11.43
N PRO A 83 -17.04 5.39 -12.51
CA PRO A 83 -18.46 5.04 -12.65
C PRO A 83 -18.76 3.53 -12.50
N HIS A 84 -17.96 2.78 -11.76
CA HIS A 84 -18.19 1.35 -11.61
C HIS A 84 -19.45 1.07 -10.78
N THR A 85 -20.16 -0.02 -11.10
CA THR A 85 -21.42 -0.42 -10.44
C THR A 85 -21.28 -0.64 -8.94
N ILE A 86 -20.08 -0.98 -8.47
CA ILE A 86 -19.78 -1.21 -7.05
C ILE A 86 -19.44 0.08 -6.29
N GLY A 87 -19.31 1.22 -6.99
CA GLY A 87 -18.82 2.47 -6.44
C GLY A 87 -19.82 3.20 -5.53
N ASP A 88 -19.33 4.24 -4.87
CA ASP A 88 -20.01 5.05 -3.85
C ASP A 88 -20.62 6.36 -4.42
N MET A 89 -21.05 6.34 -5.68
CA MET A 89 -21.70 7.49 -6.34
C MET A 89 -22.95 7.07 -7.12
N PRO A 90 -23.97 7.95 -7.23
CA PRO A 90 -25.19 7.70 -7.98
C PRO A 90 -24.99 7.42 -9.47
#